data_AF-A0A6M2CPA1-F1
#
_entry.id   AF-A0A6M2CPA1-F1
#
_cell.length_a   1.000
_cell.length_b   1.000
_cell.length_c   1.000
_cell.angle_alpha   90.00
_cell.angle_beta   90.00
_cell.angle_gamma   90.00
#
_symmetry.space_group_name_H-M   'P 1'
#
loop_
_entity.id
_entity.type
_entity.pdbx_description
1 polymer ?
#
loop_
_entity_poly.entity_id
_entity_poly.type
_entity_poly.pdbx_seq_one_letter_code
_entity_poly.pdbx_strand_id
1 'polypeptide(L)'
;MMKITIIAVILLQASLNHCIRRDFKDCIPGPTQTYVNCTNGSITVQHGRIEGTPPPTCQGLYCWNGTLTPIGCPLPKPVQSDAFPLVPNNESWPLCCYYRRECDLYKWK
;
A
#
# COMPACT_ATOMS: atom_id res chain seq x y z
N MET A 1 35.50 32.92 17.05
CA MET A 1 34.34 32.20 16.47
C MET A 1 34.68 30.71 16.35
N MET A 2 34.68 29.96 17.46
CA MET A 2 35.07 28.54 17.47
C MET A 2 34.47 27.83 18.71
N LYS A 3 33.15 27.91 18.87
CA LYS A 3 32.44 27.23 19.98
C LYS A 3 31.16 26.52 19.54
N ILE A 4 30.45 27.04 18.52
CA ILE A 4 29.21 26.45 18.01
C ILE A 4 29.50 25.15 17.24
N THR A 5 30.60 25.10 16.49
CA THR A 5 30.97 23.94 15.66
C THR A 5 31.27 22.69 16.50
N ILE A 6 31.82 22.86 17.70
CA ILE A 6 32.18 21.74 18.58
C ILE A 6 30.91 21.10 19.16
N ILE A 7 29.91 21.90 19.53
CA ILE A 7 28.65 21.41 20.10
C ILE A 7 27.86 20.61 19.06
N ALA A 8 27.83 21.07 17.81
CA ALA A 8 27.16 20.36 16.71
C ALA A 8 27.78 18.98 16.45
N VAL A 9 29.12 18.86 16.52
CA VAL A 9 29.82 17.58 16.32
C VAL A 9 29.54 16.61 17.48
N ILE A 10 29.49 17.09 18.72
CA ILE A 10 29.19 16.25 19.89
C ILE A 10 27.74 15.72 19.83
N LEU A 11 26.77 16.56 19.43
CA LEU A 11 25.38 16.13 19.27
C LEU A 11 25.20 15.12 18.13
N LEU A 12 25.93 15.31 17.02
CA LEU A 12 25.92 14.36 15.91
C LEU A 12 26.49 13.00 16.35
N GLN A 13 27.60 12.98 17.09
CA GLN A 13 28.17 11.73 17.63
C GLN A 13 27.27 11.05 18.66
N ALA A 14 26.53 11.81 19.48
CA ALA A 14 25.54 11.25 20.41
C ALA A 14 24.38 10.57 19.69
N SER A 15 23.92 11.10 18.55
CA SER A 15 22.86 10.47 17.73
C SER A 15 23.34 9.20 17.00
N LEU A 16 24.62 9.14 16.60
CA LEU A 16 25.19 7.95 15.96
C LEU A 16 25.55 6.84 16.96
N ASN A 17 25.86 7.18 18.21
CA ASN A 17 26.21 6.20 19.25
C ASN A 17 25.03 5.44 19.86
N HIS A 18 23.78 5.76 19.48
CA HIS A 18 22.62 5.00 19.95
C HIS A 18 22.22 3.81 19.07
N CYS A 19 22.98 3.51 18.03
CA CYS A 19 22.91 2.21 17.37
C CYS A 19 23.85 1.21 18.07
N ILE A 20 23.50 0.83 19.29
CA ILE A 20 24.09 -0.35 19.93
C ILE A 20 23.64 -1.55 19.10
N ARG A 21 24.54 -2.09 18.28
CA ARG A 21 24.42 -3.45 17.74
C ARG A 21 24.48 -4.39 18.95
N ARG A 22 23.33 -4.63 19.58
CA ARG A 22 23.19 -5.68 20.58
C ARG A 22 23.50 -6.97 19.84
N ASP A 23 24.56 -7.66 20.27
CA ASP A 23 24.75 -9.06 19.95
C ASP A 23 23.40 -9.77 20.16
N PHE A 24 22.93 -10.50 19.15
CA PHE A 24 21.72 -11.31 19.20
C PHE A 24 21.91 -12.53 20.12
N LYS A 25 22.40 -12.32 21.34
CA LYS A 25 22.26 -13.31 22.41
C LYS A 25 20.92 -13.06 23.07
N ASP A 26 20.05 -14.04 22.91
CA ASP A 26 18.81 -14.22 23.65
C ASP A 26 17.66 -13.28 23.27
N CYS A 27 17.41 -13.10 21.97
CA CYS A 27 16.02 -12.95 21.54
C CYS A 27 15.32 -14.29 21.77
N ILE A 28 14.85 -14.56 22.99
CA ILE A 28 13.83 -15.59 23.21
C ILE A 28 12.66 -15.16 22.32
N PRO A 29 12.29 -15.91 21.27
CA PRO A 29 11.10 -15.58 20.53
C PRO A 29 9.96 -15.64 21.55
N GLY A 30 9.35 -14.48 21.82
CA GLY A 30 8.08 -14.44 22.54
C GLY A 30 7.08 -15.36 21.83
N PRO A 31 5.96 -15.71 22.48
CA PRO A 31 4.96 -16.58 21.87
C PRO A 31 4.68 -16.10 20.44
N THR A 32 4.91 -16.99 19.47
CA THR A 32 4.58 -16.73 18.07
C THR A 32 3.10 -16.43 18.04
N GLN A 33 2.74 -15.15 17.90
CA GLN A 33 1.36 -14.76 17.73
C GLN A 33 0.85 -15.47 16.49
N THR A 34 -0.08 -16.42 16.68
CA THR A 34 -0.74 -17.11 15.58
C THR A 34 -1.72 -16.15 14.95
N TYR A 35 -1.27 -15.45 13.91
CA TYR A 35 -2.13 -14.57 13.15
C TYR A 35 -3.07 -15.37 12.25
N VAL A 36 -4.32 -14.91 12.18
CA VAL A 36 -5.36 -15.55 11.37
C VAL A 36 -5.48 -14.85 10.02
N ASN A 37 -5.48 -15.64 8.94
CA ASN A 37 -5.78 -15.17 7.58
C ASN A 37 -7.27 -14.86 7.44
N CYS A 38 -7.61 -14.03 6.46
CA CYS A 38 -8.99 -13.65 6.19
C CYS A 38 -9.48 -14.30 4.88
N THR A 39 -10.77 -14.58 4.79
CA THR A 39 -11.40 -15.11 3.58
C THR A 39 -12.58 -14.24 3.15
N ASN A 40 -12.71 -14.00 1.85
CA ASN A 40 -13.85 -13.31 1.25
C ASN A 40 -14.24 -14.00 -0.05
N GLY A 41 -15.32 -14.79 -0.01
CA GLY A 41 -15.69 -15.68 -1.12
C GLY A 41 -14.56 -16.66 -1.43
N SER A 42 -14.03 -16.58 -2.66
CA SER A 42 -12.90 -17.40 -3.14
C SER A 42 -11.51 -16.82 -2.83
N ILE A 43 -11.43 -15.61 -2.28
CA ILE A 43 -10.16 -14.91 -2.04
C ILE A 43 -9.68 -15.19 -0.62
N THR A 44 -8.44 -15.66 -0.49
CA THR A 44 -7.75 -15.76 0.80
C THR A 44 -6.71 -14.65 0.89
N VAL A 45 -6.82 -13.81 1.93
CA VAL A 45 -5.91 -12.70 2.21
C VAL A 45 -5.07 -13.06 3.42
N GLN A 46 -3.75 -13.14 3.26
CA GLN A 46 -2.86 -13.44 4.38
C GLN A 46 -2.86 -12.27 5.38
N HIS A 47 -2.64 -12.57 6.66
CA HIS A 47 -2.45 -11.53 7.68
C HIS A 47 -1.39 -10.50 7.22
N GLY A 48 -1.72 -9.22 7.37
CA GLY A 48 -0.84 -8.11 7.01
C GLY A 48 -0.71 -7.85 5.52
N ARG A 49 -1.46 -8.56 4.67
CA ARG A 49 -1.45 -8.37 3.21
C ARG A 49 -2.71 -7.68 2.71
N ILE A 50 -2.58 -7.16 1.49
CA ILE A 50 -3.66 -6.58 0.69
C ILE A 50 -3.79 -7.42 -0.58
N GLU A 51 -5.01 -7.81 -0.94
CA GLU A 51 -5.33 -8.45 -2.21
C GLU A 51 -6.42 -7.65 -2.92
N GLY A 52 -6.39 -7.65 -4.26
CA GLY A 52 -7.43 -7.01 -5.08
C GLY A 52 -8.60 -7.95 -5.35
N THR A 53 -9.82 -7.43 -5.34
CA THR A 53 -10.96 -8.20 -5.85
C THR A 53 -10.97 -8.21 -7.37
N PRO A 54 -11.43 -9.33 -7.99
CA PRO A 54 -11.67 -9.37 -9.42
C PRO A 54 -12.89 -8.52 -9.80
N PRO A 55 -12.99 -8.08 -11.07
CA PRO A 55 -14.19 -7.42 -11.60
C PRO A 55 -15.48 -8.24 -11.34
N PRO A 56 -16.64 -7.60 -11.16
CA PRO A 56 -16.90 -6.16 -11.33
C PRO A 56 -16.56 -5.32 -10.09
N THR A 57 -16.26 -5.97 -8.96
CA THR A 57 -15.98 -5.28 -7.70
C THR A 57 -14.57 -4.70 -7.76
N CYS A 58 -14.44 -3.38 -7.79
CA CYS A 58 -13.14 -2.71 -7.78
C CYS A 58 -12.76 -2.24 -6.37
N GLN A 59 -12.29 -3.18 -5.54
CA GLN A 59 -11.87 -2.90 -4.16
C GLN A 59 -10.63 -3.71 -3.77
N GLY A 60 -9.80 -3.14 -2.90
CA GLY A 60 -8.76 -3.86 -2.19
C GLY A 60 -9.32 -4.47 -0.91
N LEU A 61 -8.67 -5.52 -0.41
CA LEU A 61 -9.03 -6.19 0.83
C LEU A 61 -7.77 -6.32 1.68
N TYR A 62 -7.76 -5.65 2.84
CA TYR A 62 -6.68 -5.78 3.82
C TYR A 62 -7.08 -6.72 4.95
N CYS A 63 -6.20 -7.65 5.30
CA CYS A 63 -6.44 -8.57 6.42
C CYS A 63 -5.60 -8.21 7.64
N TRP A 64 -6.25 -8.00 8.78
CA TRP A 64 -5.61 -7.86 10.07
C TRP A 64 -6.22 -8.84 11.08
N ASN A 65 -5.49 -9.94 11.32
CA ASN A 65 -5.81 -10.92 12.36
C ASN A 65 -7.27 -11.42 12.31
N GLY A 66 -7.66 -11.99 11.17
CA GLY A 66 -9.04 -12.44 10.91
C GLY A 66 -10.06 -11.33 10.61
N THR A 67 -9.69 -10.06 10.79
CA THR A 67 -10.54 -8.90 10.44
C THR A 67 -10.21 -8.42 9.04
N LEU A 68 -11.21 -8.42 8.15
CA LEU A 68 -11.07 -7.95 6.79
C LEU A 68 -11.57 -6.51 6.65
N THR A 69 -10.73 -5.62 6.13
CA THR A 69 -11.07 -4.21 5.88
C THR A 69 -11.10 -3.93 4.38
N PRO A 70 -12.22 -3.47 3.81
CA PRO A 70 -12.29 -3.10 2.40
C PRO A 70 -11.57 -1.77 2.15
N ILE A 71 -10.91 -1.66 1.00
CA ILE A 71 -10.19 -0.47 0.55
C ILE A 71 -10.80 -0.03 -0.78
N GLY A 72 -11.36 1.19 -0.82
CA GLY A 72 -11.91 1.78 -2.03
C GLY A 72 -10.83 2.27 -3.01
N CYS A 73 -11.26 2.78 -4.15
CA CYS A 73 -10.36 3.51 -5.03
C CYS A 73 -9.97 4.86 -4.42
N PRO A 74 -8.68 5.25 -4.47
CA PRO A 74 -8.22 6.51 -3.88
C PRO A 74 -8.67 7.74 -4.67
N LEU A 75 -8.98 7.57 -5.95
CA LEU A 75 -9.39 8.65 -6.84
C LEU A 75 -10.88 8.53 -7.17
N PRO A 76 -11.61 9.66 -7.23
CA PRO A 76 -12.98 9.67 -7.69
C PRO A 76 -13.06 9.29 -9.17
N LYS A 77 -14.23 8.82 -9.60
CA LYS A 77 -14.51 8.59 -11.01
C LYS A 77 -14.30 9.91 -11.79
N PRO A 78 -13.47 9.91 -12.85
CA PRO A 78 -13.29 11.09 -13.68
C PRO A 78 -14.59 11.48 -14.40
N VAL A 79 -14.75 12.78 -14.67
CA VAL A 79 -15.89 13.32 -15.41
C VAL A 79 -15.83 12.82 -16.85
N GLN A 80 -16.93 12.26 -17.35
CA GLN A 80 -17.04 11.79 -18.72
C GLN A 80 -16.93 12.97 -19.69
N SER A 81 -16.16 12.81 -20.76
CA SER A 81 -16.11 13.75 -21.88
C SER A 81 -16.62 13.06 -23.13
N ASP A 82 -17.50 13.71 -23.89
CA ASP A 82 -18.03 13.17 -25.15
C ASP A 82 -16.94 13.05 -26.23
N ALA A 83 -15.87 13.84 -26.13
CA ALA A 83 -14.73 13.80 -27.02
C ALA A 83 -13.78 12.62 -26.74
N PHE A 84 -13.78 12.09 -25.50
CA PHE A 84 -12.89 11.02 -25.06
C PHE A 84 -13.65 10.08 -24.11
N PRO A 85 -14.33 9.05 -24.63
CA PRO A 85 -15.00 8.10 -23.77
C PRO A 85 -13.98 7.43 -22.83
N LEU A 86 -14.29 7.47 -21.54
CA LEU A 86 -13.50 6.85 -20.49
C LEU A 86 -14.05 5.44 -20.23
N VAL A 87 -13.18 4.44 -20.32
CA VAL A 87 -13.49 3.03 -20.11
C VAL A 87 -12.75 2.55 -18.86
N PRO A 88 -13.42 1.85 -17.91
CA PRO A 88 -12.75 1.29 -16.75
C PRO A 88 -11.77 0.19 -17.18
N ASN A 89 -10.64 0.05 -16.46
CA ASN A 89 -9.74 -1.06 -16.71
C ASN A 89 -10.35 -2.38 -16.16
N ASN A 90 -10.25 -3.47 -16.91
CA ASN A 90 -10.86 -4.76 -16.56
C ASN A 90 -9.91 -5.67 -15.75
N GLU A 91 -9.02 -5.05 -14.99
CA GLU A 91 -8.01 -5.71 -14.16
C GLU A 91 -8.46 -5.73 -12.69
N SER A 92 -7.73 -6.40 -11.79
CA SER A 92 -8.03 -6.35 -10.35
C SER A 92 -7.64 -5.00 -9.73
N TRP A 93 -8.12 -4.72 -8.52
CA TRP A 93 -7.64 -3.57 -7.75
C TRP A 93 -6.11 -3.66 -7.53
N PRO A 94 -5.34 -2.56 -7.68
CA PRO A 94 -5.79 -1.18 -7.83
C PRO A 94 -5.98 -0.74 -9.29
N LEU A 95 -5.74 -1.61 -10.29
CA LEU A 95 -5.70 -1.22 -11.69
C LEU A 95 -7.08 -0.88 -12.26
N CYS A 96 -8.14 -1.55 -11.81
CA CYS A 96 -9.52 -1.16 -12.12
C CYS A 96 -9.92 0.25 -11.65
N CYS A 97 -9.16 0.86 -10.72
CA CYS A 97 -9.43 2.23 -10.28
C CYS A 97 -9.07 3.28 -11.34
N TYR A 98 -8.29 2.89 -12.35
CA TYR A 98 -7.87 3.79 -13.41
C TYR A 98 -8.75 3.62 -14.63
N TYR A 99 -9.13 4.76 -15.21
CA TYR A 99 -9.90 4.82 -16.44
C TYR A 99 -8.95 5.11 -17.61
N ARG A 100 -9.12 4.37 -18.70
CA ARG A 100 -8.42 4.61 -19.96
C ARG A 100 -9.29 5.46 -20.87
N ARG A 101 -8.66 6.36 -21.62
CA ARG A 101 -9.32 7.04 -22.75
C ARG A 101 -9.31 6.12 -23.95
N GLU A 102 -10.48 5.90 -24.54
CA GLU A 102 -10.59 5.21 -25.80
C GLU A 102 -10.47 6.26 -26.93
N CYS A 103 -9.31 6.25 -27.61
CA CYS A 103 -9.10 7.08 -28.79
C CYS A 103 -9.71 6.36 -29.98
N ASP A 104 -10.93 6.73 -30.36
CA ASP A 104 -11.53 6.24 -31.59
C ASP A 104 -10.85 6.91 -32.79
N LEU A 105 -9.87 6.23 -33.39
CA LEU A 105 -9.11 6.70 -34.56
C LEU A 105 -10.02 7.12 -35.75
N TYR A 106 -11.26 6.64 -35.80
CA TYR A 106 -12.21 6.98 -36.87
C TYR A 106 -12.91 8.32 -36.66
N LYS A 107 -12.92 8.88 -35.44
CA LYS A 107 -13.46 10.21 -35.14
C LYS A 107 -12.46 11.35 -35.37
N TRP A 108 -11.21 11.03 -35.73
CA TRP A 108 -10.13 11.99 -35.99
C TRP A 108 -9.82 12.15 -37.49
N LYS A 109 -10.69 11.67 -38.39
CA LYS A 109 -10.66 11.93 -39.84
C LYS A 109 -11.81 12.85 -40.23
#